data_AF-A0A485AS35-F1
#
_entry.id   AF-A0A485AS35-F1
#
_cell.length_a   1.000
_cell.length_b   1.000
_cell.length_c   1.000
_cell.angle_alpha   90.00
_cell.angle_beta   90.00
_cell.angle_gamma   90.00
#
_symmetry.space_group_name_H-M   'P 1'
#
loop_
_entity.id
_entity.type
_entity.pdbx_description
1 polymer ?
#
loop_
_entity_poly.entity_id
_entity_poly.type
_entity_poly.pdbx_seq_one_letter_code
_entity_poly.pdbx_strand_id
1 'polypeptide(L)'
;MIVDDHFALLSSADWHPVIAAQTLHWAVVRSMSKTLGPDLRLAFVASDSATSAKLRLRLNSGSQWVSHLLQDVAFACLTDERYQQELKQTRQFYASRQQSLAQALRAQGHRGRHSRRRPEPMATTGSGQPANRLRTR
;
A
#
# COMPACT_ATOMS: atom_id res chain seq x y z
N MET A 1 -4.58 -8.67 -13.37
CA MET A 1 -4.98 -7.54 -12.50
C MET A 1 -3.86 -6.51 -12.49
N ILE A 2 -4.17 -5.23 -12.61
CA ILE A 2 -3.18 -4.15 -12.50
C ILE A 2 -3.60 -3.28 -11.32
N VAL A 3 -2.69 -3.02 -10.39
CA VAL A 3 -2.89 -2.14 -9.24
C VAL A 3 -2.00 -0.92 -9.43
N ASP A 4 -2.62 0.24 -9.57
CA ASP A 4 -1.93 1.52 -9.59
C ASP A 4 -1.95 2.12 -8.18
N ASP A 5 -0.81 2.04 -7.49
CA ASP A 5 -0.59 2.54 -6.13
C ASP A 5 0.34 3.77 -6.18
N HIS A 6 -0.05 4.79 -6.93
CA HIS A 6 0.73 6.01 -7.09
C HIS A 6 0.86 6.86 -5.81
N PHE A 7 0.06 6.61 -4.77
CA PHE A 7 0.17 7.29 -3.47
C PHE A 7 0.91 6.48 -2.40
N ALA A 8 1.43 5.29 -2.71
CA ALA A 8 2.07 4.37 -1.75
C ALA A 8 2.97 5.05 -0.70
N LEU A 9 3.88 5.90 -1.20
CA LEU A 9 4.89 6.56 -0.38
C LEU A 9 4.33 7.72 0.46
N LEU A 10 3.18 8.29 0.10
CA LEU A 10 2.53 9.38 0.82
C LEU A 10 1.36 8.91 1.70
N SER A 11 0.78 7.75 1.40
CA SER A 11 -0.36 7.19 2.12
C SER A 11 0.05 6.82 3.55
N SER A 12 -0.58 7.41 4.55
CA SER A 12 -0.39 7.03 5.96
C SER A 12 -1.03 5.69 6.35
N ALA A 13 -1.85 5.10 5.47
CA ALA A 13 -2.46 3.80 5.70
C ALA A 13 -1.49 2.64 5.38
N ASP A 14 -1.64 1.54 6.12
CA ASP A 14 -0.91 0.31 5.85
C ASP A 14 -1.29 -0.25 4.48
N TRP A 15 -0.32 -0.87 3.81
CA TRP A 15 -0.58 -1.56 2.56
C TRP A 15 -1.42 -2.82 2.82
N HIS A 16 -2.55 -2.91 2.13
CA HIS A 16 -3.39 -4.10 2.15
C HIS A 16 -3.39 -4.75 0.76
N PRO A 17 -2.96 -6.02 0.64
CA PRO A 17 -2.95 -6.72 -0.63
C PRO A 17 -4.37 -6.89 -1.15
N VAL A 18 -4.66 -6.23 -2.28
CA VAL A 18 -5.94 -6.35 -3.00
C VAL A 18 -5.95 -7.47 -4.03
N ILE A 19 -4.79 -8.07 -4.30
CA ILE A 19 -4.61 -9.16 -5.26
C ILE A 19 -4.91 -10.47 -4.53
N ALA A 20 -5.93 -11.19 -5.00
CA ALA A 20 -6.28 -12.50 -4.45
C ALA A 20 -5.16 -13.51 -4.78
N ALA A 21 -4.87 -14.45 -3.86
CA ALA A 21 -3.76 -15.40 -4.00
C ALA A 21 -3.83 -16.26 -5.28
N GLN A 22 -5.03 -16.55 -5.76
CA GLN A 22 -5.28 -17.29 -7.00
C GLN A 22 -5.08 -16.47 -8.29
N THR A 23 -4.76 -15.17 -8.17
CA THR A 23 -4.57 -14.30 -9.34
C THR A 23 -3.27 -14.67 -10.05
N LEU A 24 -3.38 -15.33 -11.20
CA LEU A 24 -2.22 -15.81 -11.98
C LEU A 24 -1.38 -14.70 -12.59
N HIS A 25 -2.03 -13.61 -13.03
CA HIS A 25 -1.37 -12.49 -13.70
C HIS A 25 -1.64 -11.18 -12.97
N TRP A 26 -0.60 -10.60 -12.38
CA TRP A 26 -0.72 -9.38 -11.61
C TRP A 26 0.47 -8.44 -11.78
N ALA A 27 0.21 -7.15 -11.64
CA ALA A 27 1.24 -6.12 -11.54
C ALA A 27 0.79 -5.02 -10.56
N VAL A 28 1.70 -4.59 -9.69
CA VAL A 28 1.56 -3.42 -8.82
C VAL A 28 2.54 -2.36 -9.31
N VAL A 29 2.01 -1.19 -9.66
CA VAL A 29 2.77 -0.06 -10.21
C VAL A 29 2.80 1.07 -9.17
N ARG A 30 4.00 1.56 -8.85
CA ARG A 30 4.21 2.69 -7.92
C ARG A 30 5.01 3.77 -8.61
N SER A 31 4.33 4.86 -8.98
CA SER A 31 4.95 6.04 -9.59
C SER A 31 5.70 6.89 -8.56
N MET A 32 6.84 7.45 -8.97
CA MET A 32 7.63 8.40 -8.17
C MET A 32 7.21 9.86 -8.40
N SER A 33 6.24 10.14 -9.27
CA SER A 33 5.87 11.51 -9.64
C SER A 33 5.40 12.39 -8.47
N LYS A 34 4.88 11.76 -7.41
CA LYS A 34 4.35 12.46 -6.23
C LYS A 34 5.39 12.66 -5.13
N THR A 35 6.56 12.04 -5.24
CA THR A 35 7.58 12.03 -4.17
C THR A 35 8.94 12.52 -4.63
N LEU A 36 9.32 12.26 -5.88
CA LEU A 36 10.56 12.75 -6.49
C LEU A 36 10.31 13.75 -7.64
N GLY A 37 9.05 14.10 -7.88
CA GLY A 37 8.65 15.07 -8.89
C GLY A 37 8.20 14.43 -10.22
N PRO A 38 7.28 15.10 -10.95
CA PRO A 38 6.66 14.54 -12.15
C PRO A 38 7.64 14.34 -13.31
N ASP A 39 8.71 15.12 -13.36
CA ASP A 39 9.68 15.12 -14.46
C ASP A 39 10.59 13.88 -14.47
N LEU A 40 10.74 13.20 -13.34
CA LEU A 40 11.54 11.97 -13.24
C LEU A 40 10.98 10.83 -14.11
N ARG A 41 9.66 10.82 -14.36
CA ARG A 41 8.93 9.82 -15.15
C ARG A 41 9.31 8.36 -14.83
N LEU A 42 9.53 8.08 -13.54
CA LEU A 42 9.93 6.77 -13.03
C LEU A 42 8.80 6.09 -12.27
N ALA A 43 8.68 4.78 -12.43
CA ALA A 43 7.82 3.93 -11.63
C ALA A 43 8.46 2.57 -11.36
N PHE A 44 8.17 1.99 -10.19
CA PHE A 44 8.52 0.62 -9.87
C PHE A 44 7.34 -0.30 -10.17
N VAL A 45 7.62 -1.47 -10.74
CA VAL A 45 6.62 -2.49 -11.04
C VAL A 45 7.00 -3.80 -10.36
N ALA A 46 6.17 -4.25 -9.43
CA ALA A 46 6.20 -5.62 -8.93
C ALA A 46 5.17 -6.44 -9.73
N SER A 47 5.48 -7.68 -10.12
CA SER A 47 4.57 -8.54 -10.90
C SER A 47 4.89 -10.02 -10.69
N ASP A 48 4.00 -10.90 -11.13
CA ASP A 48 4.32 -12.32 -11.27
C ASP A 48 5.44 -12.55 -12.31
N SER A 49 6.12 -13.70 -12.22
CA SER A 49 7.28 -13.99 -13.06
C SER A 49 6.97 -14.02 -14.55
N ALA A 50 5.81 -14.54 -14.95
CA ALA A 50 5.42 -14.61 -16.36
C ALA A 50 5.11 -13.22 -16.92
N THR A 51 4.42 -12.37 -16.15
CA THR A 51 4.18 -10.96 -16.51
C THR A 51 5.50 -10.18 -16.57
N SER A 52 6.40 -10.37 -15.59
CA SER A 52 7.72 -9.73 -15.55
C SER A 52 8.57 -10.08 -16.79
N ALA A 53 8.59 -11.35 -17.19
CA ALA A 53 9.32 -11.79 -18.38
C ALA A 53 8.78 -11.13 -19.67
N LYS A 54 7.46 -11.09 -19.84
CA LYS A 54 6.81 -10.43 -20.99
C LYS A 54 7.08 -8.92 -21.00
N LEU A 55 7.03 -8.27 -19.83
CA LEU A 55 7.33 -6.85 -19.69
C LEU A 55 8.77 -6.55 -20.07
N ARG A 56 9.73 -7.34 -19.57
CA ARG A 56 11.16 -7.19 -19.90
C ARG A 56 11.42 -7.33 -21.39
N LEU A 57 10.81 -8.31 -22.05
CA LEU A 57 10.94 -8.47 -23.50
C LEU A 57 10.46 -7.21 -24.25
N ARG A 58 9.30 -6.65 -23.86
CA ARG A 58 8.78 -5.42 -24.47
C ARG A 58 9.66 -4.19 -24.24
N LEU A 59 10.21 -4.04 -23.03
CA LEU A 59 11.11 -2.94 -22.72
C LEU A 59 12.45 -3.07 -23.45
N ASN A 60 12.94 -4.30 -23.64
CA ASN A 60 14.20 -4.58 -24.34
C ASN A 60 14.11 -4.38 -25.86
N SER A 61 12.92 -4.49 -26.46
CA SER A 61 12.74 -4.40 -27.91
C SER A 61 12.67 -2.97 -28.49
N GLY A 62 13.05 -1.92 -27.74
CA GLY A 62 13.06 -0.53 -28.23
C GLY A 62 13.75 0.47 -27.29
N SER A 63 13.53 1.78 -27.48
CA SER A 63 14.09 2.89 -26.68
C SER A 63 13.40 3.11 -25.32
N GLN A 64 12.80 2.07 -24.73
CA GLN A 64 12.02 2.16 -23.48
C GLN A 64 12.85 1.84 -22.22
N TRP A 65 14.18 1.97 -22.31
CA TRP A 65 15.06 1.80 -21.18
C TRP A 65 14.97 3.03 -20.27
N VAL A 66 14.80 2.78 -18.97
CA VAL A 66 14.99 3.83 -17.97
C VAL A 66 16.49 4.10 -17.86
N SER A 67 16.90 5.35 -18.01
CA SER A 67 18.32 5.75 -17.85
C SER A 67 18.91 5.23 -16.55
N HIS A 68 20.10 4.63 -16.60
CA HIS A 68 20.83 4.19 -15.41
C HIS A 68 21.10 5.35 -14.44
N LEU A 69 21.40 6.54 -14.96
CA LEU A 69 21.55 7.74 -14.12
C LEU A 69 20.26 8.07 -13.34
N LEU A 70 19.09 7.94 -13.98
CA LEU A 70 17.81 8.17 -13.29
C LEU A 70 17.53 7.08 -12.25
N GLN A 71 17.91 5.83 -12.53
CA GLN A 71 17.81 4.74 -11.57
C GLN A 71 18.71 4.99 -10.35
N ASP A 72 19.96 5.41 -10.58
CA ASP A 72 20.93 5.70 -9.52
C ASP A 72 20.51 6.91 -8.67
N VAL A 73 20.03 7.99 -9.30
CA VAL A 73 19.50 9.16 -8.58
C VAL A 73 18.28 8.76 -7.76
N ALA A 74 17.34 8.01 -8.33
CA ALA A 74 16.17 7.56 -7.59
C ALA A 74 16.54 6.66 -6.42
N PHE A 75 17.49 5.75 -6.61
CA PHE A 75 18.02 4.90 -5.55
C PHE A 75 18.65 5.76 -4.44
N ALA A 76 19.56 6.67 -4.79
CA ALA A 76 20.23 7.56 -3.83
C ALA A 76 19.23 8.38 -3.02
N CYS A 77 18.23 8.99 -3.65
CA CYS A 77 17.17 9.72 -2.95
C CYS A 77 16.36 8.80 -2.01
N LEU A 78 15.96 7.61 -2.48
CA LEU A 78 15.16 6.70 -1.67
C LEU A 78 15.94 6.08 -0.50
N THR A 79 17.27 6.03 -0.58
CA THR A 79 18.11 5.55 0.53
C THR A 79 18.62 6.67 1.43
N ASP A 80 18.46 7.93 1.04
CA ASP A 80 18.91 9.08 1.83
C ASP A 80 18.04 9.26 3.10
N GLU A 81 18.70 9.36 4.24
CA GLU A 81 18.01 9.45 5.54
C GLU A 81 17.22 10.75 5.69
N ARG A 82 17.71 11.88 5.16
CA ARG A 82 17.00 13.16 5.23
C ARG A 82 15.74 13.10 4.39
N TYR A 83 15.84 12.56 3.20
CA TYR A 83 14.68 12.32 2.34
C TYR A 83 13.63 11.42 3.03
N GLN A 84 14.06 10.34 3.69
CA GLN A 84 13.14 9.47 4.43
C GLN A 84 12.44 10.21 5.58
N GLN A 85 13.15 11.11 6.27
CA GLN A 85 12.56 11.95 7.32
C GLN A 85 11.55 12.95 6.76
N GLU A 86 11.88 13.65 5.66
CA GLU A 86 10.98 14.58 4.97
C GLU A 86 9.74 13.86 4.43
N LEU A 87 9.91 12.65 3.88
CA LEU A 87 8.80 11.83 3.42
C LEU A 87 7.86 11.47 4.57
N LYS A 88 8.40 11.11 5.75
CA LYS A 88 7.61 10.85 6.96
C LYS A 88 6.83 12.08 7.41
N GLN A 89 7.46 13.26 7.42
CA GLN A 89 6.77 14.52 7.76
C GLN A 89 5.67 14.83 6.76
N THR A 90 5.93 14.63 5.47
CA THR A 90 4.96 14.85 4.39
C THR A 90 3.76 13.91 4.52
N ARG A 91 3.97 12.63 4.84
CA ARG A 91 2.88 11.67 5.14
C ARG A 91 2.00 12.14 6.30
N GLN A 92 2.61 12.64 7.37
CA GLN A 92 1.88 13.17 8.53
C GLN A 92 1.08 14.43 8.18
N PHE A 93 1.65 15.31 7.37
CA PHE A 93 0.97 16.51 6.90
C PHE A 93 -0.27 16.18 6.05
N TYR A 94 -0.16 15.27 5.08
CA TYR A 94 -1.32 14.87 4.29
C TYR A 94 -2.37 14.13 5.12
N ALA A 95 -1.95 13.30 6.08
CA ALA A 95 -2.87 12.65 7.00
C ALA A 95 -3.67 13.65 7.84
N SER A 96 -3.03 14.69 8.38
CA SER A 96 -3.73 15.72 9.17
C SER A 96 -4.69 16.52 8.29
N ARG A 97 -4.28 16.92 7.08
CA ARG A 97 -5.15 17.61 6.12
C ARG A 97 -6.38 16.77 5.74
N GLN A 98 -6.18 15.49 5.48
CA GLN A 98 -7.28 14.57 5.15
C GLN A 98 -8.25 14.41 6.33
N GLN A 99 -7.75 14.33 7.56
CA GLN A 99 -8.59 14.26 8.77
C GLN A 99 -9.40 15.53 8.98
N SER A 100 -8.79 16.71 8.86
CA SER A 100 -9.50 17.99 8.98
C SER A 100 -10.60 18.13 7.93
N LEU A 101 -10.31 17.77 6.67
CA LEU A 101 -11.32 17.77 5.61
C LEU A 101 -12.46 16.78 5.92
N ALA A 102 -12.14 15.56 6.36
CA ALA A 102 -13.14 14.55 6.71
C ALA A 102 -14.03 15.00 7.88
N GLN A 103 -13.46 15.70 8.88
CA GLN A 103 -14.22 16.28 9.99
C GLN A 103 -15.15 17.39 9.51
N ALA A 104 -14.65 18.32 8.67
CA ALA A 104 -15.46 19.39 8.12
C ALA A 104 -16.64 18.85 7.28
N LEU A 105 -16.40 17.84 6.45
CA LEU A 105 -17.46 17.19 5.68
C LEU A 105 -18.51 16.51 6.57
N ARG A 106 -18.09 15.83 7.65
CA ARG A 106 -19.02 15.22 8.62
C ARG A 106 -19.87 16.27 9.35
N ALA A 107 -19.29 17.41 9.70
CA ALA A 107 -20.02 18.51 10.33
C ALA A 107 -21.12 19.07 9.41
N GLN A 108 -20.93 19.01 8.10
CA GLN A 108 -21.93 19.38 7.08
C GLN A 108 -22.89 18.22 6.71
N GLY A 109 -22.89 17.11 7.47
CA GLY A 109 -23.77 15.97 7.24
C GLY A 109 -23.30 14.99 6.16
N HIS A 110 -22.17 15.25 5.51
CA HIS A 110 -21.61 14.35 4.50
C HIS A 110 -20.75 13.26 5.16
N ARG A 111 -21.34 12.09 5.43
CA ARG A 111 -20.57 10.90 5.82
C ARG A 111 -19.90 10.27 4.60
N GLY A 112 -18.59 10.42 4.51
CA GLY A 112 -17.78 9.64 3.58
C GLY A 112 -17.95 8.13 3.82
N ARG A 113 -18.19 7.36 2.76
CA ARG A 113 -18.45 5.91 2.78
C ARG A 113 -17.24 5.03 3.15
N HIS A 114 -16.19 5.61 3.75
CA HIS A 114 -14.91 4.95 4.04
C HIS A 114 -14.76 4.39 5.46
N SER A 115 -15.87 4.23 6.20
CA SER A 115 -15.86 3.46 7.46
C SER A 115 -16.34 2.02 7.22
N ARG A 116 -15.51 1.18 6.60
CA ARG A 116 -15.72 -0.29 6.67
C ARG A 116 -14.91 -0.85 7.83
N ARG A 117 -15.66 -1.18 8.89
CA ARG A 117 -15.39 -2.05 10.05
C ARG A 117 -13.93 -2.45 10.29
N ARG A 118 -13.37 -1.92 11.38
CA ARG A 118 -12.33 -2.60 12.15
C ARG A 118 -12.91 -3.97 12.59
N PRO A 119 -12.28 -5.12 12.30
CA PRO A 119 -12.75 -6.38 12.86
C PRO A 119 -12.58 -6.30 14.39
N GLU A 120 -13.67 -6.52 15.12
CA GLU A 120 -13.60 -6.69 16.57
C GLU A 120 -12.79 -7.96 16.87
N PRO A 121 -11.88 -7.95 17.86
CA PRO A 121 -11.24 -9.17 18.29
C PRO A 121 -12.33 -10.11 18.83
N MET A 122 -12.45 -11.29 18.21
CA MET A 122 -13.29 -12.38 18.70
C MET A 122 -12.97 -12.61 20.18
N ALA A 123 -13.92 -12.26 21.04
CA ALA A 123 -13.89 -12.67 22.44
C ALA A 123 -13.83 -14.20 22.47
N THR A 124 -12.78 -14.73 23.08
CA THR A 124 -12.66 -16.15 23.43
C THR A 124 -13.77 -16.46 24.44
N THR A 125 -14.89 -17.00 23.94
CA THR A 125 -15.95 -17.54 24.79
C THR A 125 -15.37 -18.68 25.60
N GLY A 126 -15.28 -18.49 26.91
CA GLY A 126 -14.86 -19.50 27.87
C GLY A 126 -15.77 -20.72 27.82
N SER A 127 -15.18 -21.89 27.63
CA SER A 127 -15.81 -23.18 27.90
C SER A 127 -15.69 -23.50 29.39
N GLY A 128 -16.59 -22.94 30.19
CA GLY A 128 -16.95 -23.52 31.47
C GLY A 128 -18.06 -24.54 31.25
N GLN A 129 -17.79 -25.83 31.47
CA GLN A 129 -18.85 -26.82 31.70
C GLN A 129 -18.44 -27.77 32.84
N PRO A 130 -19.31 -27.99 33.85
CA PRO A 130 -18.94 -28.69 35.07
C PRO A 130 -19.34 -30.17 35.08
N ALA A 131 -18.72 -30.89 36.03
CA ALA A 131 -19.22 -32.03 36.79
C ALA A 131 -19.56 -33.34 36.03
N ASN A 132 -18.75 -34.37 36.26
CA ASN A 132 -19.29 -35.71 36.47
C ASN A 132 -18.54 -36.42 37.61
N ARG A 133 -19.20 -36.52 38.76
CA ARG A 133 -18.85 -37.40 39.89
C ARG A 133 -19.56 -38.72 39.65
N LEU A 134 -18.83 -39.78 39.32
CA LEU A 134 -19.32 -41.14 39.55
C LEU A 134 -18.56 -41.74 40.74
N ARG A 135 -19.33 -41.99 41.81
CA ARG A 135 -19.04 -42.93 42.89
C ARG A 135 -20.06 -44.06 42.81
N THR A 136 -19.64 -45.24 43.28
CA THR A 136 -20.36 -46.51 43.49
C THR A 136 -20.52 -47.37 42.24
N ARG A 137 -20.13 -48.66 42.24
CA ARG A 137 -19.93 -49.64 43.32
C ARG A 137 -18.58 -50.34 43.23
#